data_AF-A0A951FDD8-F1
#
_entry.id   AF-A0A951FDD8-F1
#
_cell.length_a   1.000
_cell.length_b   1.000
_cell.length_c   1.000
_cell.angle_alpha   90.00
_cell.angle_beta   90.00
_cell.angle_gamma   90.00
#
_symmetry.space_group_name_H-M   'P 1'
#
loop_
_entity.id
_entity.type
_entity.pdbx_description
1 polymer ?
#
loop_
_entity_poly.entity_id
_entity_poly.type
_entity_poly.pdbx_seq_one_letter_code
_entity_poly.pdbx_strand_id
1 'polypeptide(L)'
;MTDNQADLFIPPCRVDATPESLQREADRAVLYGACLLVVRPGTRIKPQIKAAVEALTPAVRAYYQGDDPALAKQALSYAEACGGRDFLEQKAAVYRERLDATSA
;
A
#
# COMPACT_ATOMS: atom_id res chain seq x y z
N MET A 1 6.15 32.58 -29.03
CA MET A 1 5.33 31.35 -28.90
C MET A 1 6.24 30.20 -29.27
N THR A 2 6.95 29.65 -28.30
CA THR A 2 7.82 28.49 -28.49
C THR A 2 7.03 27.26 -28.09
N ASP A 3 6.58 26.51 -29.09
CA ASP A 3 6.04 25.16 -28.90
C ASP A 3 7.14 24.29 -28.29
N ASN A 4 7.04 24.07 -26.98
CA ASN A 4 7.88 23.14 -26.25
C ASN A 4 7.28 21.74 -26.39
N GLN A 5 7.25 21.20 -27.61
CA GLN A 5 7.05 19.78 -27.84
C GLN A 5 8.32 19.06 -27.39
N ALA A 6 8.49 18.90 -26.08
CA ALA A 6 9.23 17.76 -25.59
C ALA A 6 8.47 16.53 -26.09
N ASP A 7 9.07 15.77 -27.00
CA ASP A 7 8.60 14.44 -27.36
C ASP A 7 8.19 13.74 -26.08
N LEU A 8 6.88 13.49 -25.94
CA LEU A 8 6.30 12.79 -24.81
C LEU A 8 6.81 11.36 -24.85
N PHE A 9 8.00 11.14 -24.33
CA PHE A 9 8.52 9.81 -24.08
C PHE A 9 7.61 9.17 -23.02
N ILE A 10 6.68 8.34 -23.47
CA ILE A 10 5.85 7.52 -22.60
C ILE A 10 6.70 6.30 -22.25
N PRO A 11 7.05 6.09 -20.97
CA PRO A 11 7.74 4.87 -20.56
C PRO A 11 6.91 3.64 -20.97
N PRO A 12 7.53 2.51 -21.37
CA PRO A 12 6.79 1.32 -21.77
C PRO A 12 5.77 0.83 -20.72
N CYS A 13 6.05 1.02 -19.43
CA CYS A 13 5.13 0.69 -18.33
C CYS A 13 3.92 1.65 -18.19
N ARG A 14 3.85 2.68 -19.02
CA ARG A 14 2.78 3.69 -19.05
C ARG A 14 2.00 3.69 -20.36
N VAL A 15 2.37 2.83 -21.32
CA VAL A 15 1.57 2.61 -22.53
C VAL A 15 0.18 2.15 -22.11
N ASP A 16 -0.85 2.79 -22.67
CA ASP A 16 -2.27 2.56 -22.37
C ASP A 16 -2.69 2.79 -20.90
N ALA A 17 -1.85 3.44 -20.08
CA ALA A 17 -2.20 3.74 -18.70
C ALA A 17 -3.33 4.77 -18.66
N THR A 18 -4.47 4.38 -18.09
CA THR A 18 -5.58 5.30 -17.84
C THR A 18 -5.39 6.01 -16.48
N PRO A 19 -6.00 7.19 -16.27
CA PRO A 19 -5.99 7.86 -14.96
C PRO A 19 -6.41 6.95 -13.80
N GLU A 20 -7.39 6.08 -14.01
CA GLU A 20 -7.88 5.12 -13.01
C GLU A 20 -6.81 4.07 -12.67
N SER A 21 -6.08 3.57 -13.68
CA SER A 21 -4.99 2.61 -13.46
C SER A 21 -3.83 3.24 -12.67
N LEU A 22 -3.52 4.52 -12.96
CA LEU A 22 -2.49 5.29 -12.25
C LEU A 22 -2.90 5.56 -10.81
N GLN A 23 -4.18 5.88 -10.57
CA GLN A 23 -4.72 6.08 -9.24
C GLN A 23 -4.65 4.79 -8.41
N ARG A 24 -5.07 3.64 -8.98
CA ARG A 24 -4.94 2.34 -8.29
C ARG A 24 -3.48 2.00 -7.98
N GLU A 25 -2.55 2.33 -8.87
CA GLU A 25 -1.13 2.15 -8.59
C GLU A 25 -0.63 3.03 -7.43
N ALA A 26 -1.06 4.29 -7.37
CA ALA A 26 -0.76 5.18 -6.26
C ALA A 26 -1.33 4.64 -4.94
N ASP A 27 -2.57 4.14 -4.95
CA ASP A 27 -3.21 3.53 -3.77
C ASP A 27 -2.48 2.24 -3.33
N ARG A 28 -2.03 1.40 -4.26
CA ARG A 28 -1.18 0.24 -3.91
C ARG A 28 0.14 0.66 -3.26
N ALA A 29 0.73 1.78 -3.69
CA ALA A 29 1.94 2.31 -3.05
C ALA A 29 1.67 2.75 -1.61
N VAL A 30 0.50 3.31 -1.32
CA VAL A 30 0.04 3.61 0.04
C VAL A 30 -0.14 2.33 0.86
N LEU A 31 -0.84 1.31 0.32
CA LEU A 31 -1.00 0.01 0.97
C LEU A 31 0.36 -0.62 1.32
N TYR A 32 1.28 -0.62 0.36
CA TYR A 32 2.65 -1.13 0.54
C TYR A 32 3.37 -0.39 1.67
N GLY A 33 3.31 0.94 1.67
CA GLY A 33 3.91 1.77 2.71
C GLY A 33 3.36 1.47 4.11
N ALA A 34 2.04 1.32 4.23
CA ALA A 34 1.38 1.00 5.49
C ALA A 34 1.81 -0.39 6.00
N CYS A 35 1.78 -1.41 5.13
CA CYS A 35 2.30 -2.74 5.45
C CYS A 35 3.75 -2.70 5.92
N LEU A 36 4.59 -1.90 5.24
CA LEU A 36 6.01 -1.78 5.57
C LEU A 36 6.24 -1.08 6.92
N LEU A 37 5.44 -0.07 7.27
CA LEU A 37 5.51 0.56 8.61
C LEU A 37 5.05 -0.36 9.74
N VAL A 38 4.07 -1.24 9.50
CA VAL A 38 3.66 -2.23 10.51
C VAL A 38 4.81 -3.20 10.81
N VAL A 39 5.49 -3.70 9.77
CA VAL A 39 6.59 -4.67 9.93
C VAL A 39 7.92 -4.00 10.32
N ARG A 40 8.15 -2.76 9.88
CA ARG A 40 9.39 -1.98 10.10
C ARG A 40 9.04 -0.51 10.39
N PRO A 41 8.72 -0.16 11.65
CA PRO A 41 8.27 1.18 12.02
C PRO A 41 9.24 2.31 11.66
N GLY A 42 10.55 2.04 11.53
CA GLY A 42 11.56 3.03 11.15
C GLY A 42 11.68 3.29 9.63
N THR A 43 10.81 2.71 8.80
CA THR A 43 10.90 2.88 7.35
C THR A 43 10.63 4.33 6.93
N ARG A 44 11.51 4.90 6.11
CA ARG A 44 11.29 6.22 5.52
C ARG A 44 10.29 6.15 4.37
N ILE A 45 9.14 6.79 4.55
CA ILE A 45 8.10 6.94 3.53
C ILE A 45 8.29 8.24 2.75
N LYS A 46 8.00 8.20 1.45
CA LYS A 46 8.06 9.38 0.59
C LYS A 46 7.06 10.45 1.06
N PRO A 47 7.44 11.74 1.13
CA PRO A 47 6.57 12.80 1.65
C PRO A 47 5.20 12.88 0.96
N GLN A 48 5.15 12.61 -0.34
CA GLN A 48 3.94 12.72 -1.18
C GLN A 48 2.83 11.75 -0.76
N ILE A 49 3.17 10.62 -0.15
CA ILE A 49 2.21 9.60 0.29
C ILE A 49 2.22 9.39 1.80
N LYS A 50 3.06 10.12 2.54
CA LYS A 50 3.29 9.90 3.97
C LYS A 50 2.00 9.97 4.78
N ALA A 51 1.22 11.03 4.59
CA ALA A 51 -0.03 11.22 5.32
C ALA A 51 -1.04 10.09 5.05
N ALA A 52 -1.17 9.66 3.80
CA ALA A 52 -2.06 8.56 3.42
C ALA A 52 -1.59 7.22 4.01
N VAL A 53 -0.29 6.96 4.00
CA VAL A 53 0.33 5.76 4.60
C VAL A 53 0.09 5.75 6.12
N GLU A 54 0.35 6.85 6.81
CA GLU A 54 0.14 6.97 8.26
C GLU A 54 -1.33 6.79 8.63
N ALA A 55 -2.25 7.35 7.83
CA ALA A 55 -3.69 7.19 8.03
C ALA A 55 -4.17 5.73 7.86
N LEU A 56 -3.60 4.97 6.92
CA LEU A 56 -3.97 3.58 6.67
C LEU A 56 -3.31 2.57 7.64
N THR A 57 -2.19 2.95 8.25
CA THR A 57 -1.37 2.05 9.09
C THR A 57 -2.15 1.39 10.26
N PRO A 58 -3.03 2.09 11.01
CA PRO A 58 -3.82 1.46 12.07
C PRO A 58 -4.72 0.32 11.56
N ALA A 59 -5.35 0.50 10.41
CA ALA A 59 -6.20 -0.53 9.79
C ALA A 59 -5.39 -1.76 9.38
N VAL A 60 -4.22 -1.56 8.76
CA VAL A 60 -3.33 -2.67 8.37
C VAL A 60 -2.80 -3.41 9.60
N ARG A 61 -2.48 -2.68 10.67
CA ARG A 61 -2.06 -3.27 11.95
C ARG A 61 -3.16 -4.14 12.55
N ALA A 62 -4.39 -3.64 12.63
CA ALA A 62 -5.55 -4.39 13.09
C ALA A 62 -5.75 -5.67 12.28
N TYR A 63 -5.67 -5.58 10.93
CA TYR A 63 -5.75 -6.74 10.04
C TYR A 63 -4.65 -7.78 10.31
N TYR A 64 -3.41 -7.34 10.57
CA TYR A 64 -2.29 -8.26 10.85
C TYR A 64 -2.40 -8.96 12.20
N GLN A 65 -2.89 -8.25 13.21
CA GLN A 65 -3.05 -8.78 14.56
C GLN A 65 -4.31 -9.65 14.71
N GLY A 66 -5.26 -9.52 13.78
CA GLY A 66 -6.58 -10.15 13.93
C GLY A 66 -7.47 -9.41 14.94
N ASP A 67 -7.14 -8.16 15.23
CA ASP A 67 -7.84 -7.30 16.19
C ASP A 67 -8.74 -6.28 15.47
N ASP A 68 -9.64 -5.64 16.21
CA ASP A 68 -10.59 -4.62 15.73
C ASP A 68 -11.18 -4.96 14.34
N PRO A 69 -12.27 -5.77 14.29
CA PRO A 69 -12.86 -6.23 13.04
C PRO A 69 -13.29 -5.10 12.09
N ALA A 70 -13.62 -3.92 12.62
CA ALA A 70 -14.02 -2.78 11.81
C ALA A 70 -12.82 -2.17 11.08
N LEU A 71 -11.71 -1.96 11.80
CA LEU A 71 -10.45 -1.49 11.20
C LEU A 71 -9.84 -2.53 10.26
N ALA A 72 -9.86 -3.81 10.64
CA ALA A 72 -9.39 -4.89 9.77
C ALA A 72 -10.18 -4.94 8.45
N LYS A 73 -11.51 -4.75 8.50
CA LYS A 73 -12.34 -4.65 7.30
C LYS A 73 -11.97 -3.45 6.44
N GLN A 74 -11.64 -2.30 7.04
CA GLN A 74 -11.18 -1.13 6.29
C GLN A 74 -9.90 -1.41 5.49
N ALA A 75 -8.90 -2.09 6.09
CA ALA A 75 -7.68 -2.47 5.38
C ALA A 75 -7.98 -3.41 4.21
N LEU A 76 -8.87 -4.39 4.42
CA LEU A 76 -9.28 -5.32 3.38
C LEU A 76 -10.00 -4.61 2.22
N SER A 77 -10.96 -3.74 2.52
CA SER A 77 -11.68 -2.97 1.49
C SER A 77 -10.74 -2.05 0.71
N TYR A 78 -9.77 -1.42 1.38
CA TYR A 78 -8.75 -0.61 0.70
C TYR A 78 -7.88 -1.47 -0.23
N ALA A 79 -7.45 -2.64 0.24
CA ALA A 79 -6.64 -3.57 -0.55
C ALA A 79 -7.41 -4.11 -1.76
N GLU A 80 -8.70 -4.43 -1.61
CA GLU A 80 -9.56 -4.85 -2.73
C GLU A 80 -9.72 -3.73 -3.76
N ALA A 81 -9.99 -2.50 -3.32
CA ALA A 81 -10.19 -1.36 -4.21
C ALA A 81 -8.96 -1.03 -5.08
N CYS A 82 -7.76 -1.21 -4.54
CA CYS A 82 -6.50 -0.99 -5.28
C CYS A 82 -5.94 -2.27 -5.93
N GLY A 83 -6.59 -3.43 -5.78
CA GLY A 83 -6.11 -4.72 -6.31
C GLY A 83 -4.89 -5.29 -5.58
N GLY A 84 -4.69 -4.94 -4.30
CA GLY A 84 -3.60 -5.37 -3.43
C GLY A 84 -3.99 -6.42 -2.39
N ARG A 85 -5.14 -7.10 -2.52
CA ARG A 85 -5.64 -8.08 -1.54
C ARG A 85 -4.62 -9.20 -1.25
N ASP A 86 -4.15 -9.89 -2.29
CA ASP A 86 -3.20 -11.01 -2.14
C ASP A 86 -1.90 -10.55 -1.45
N PHE A 87 -1.46 -9.33 -1.75
CA PHE A 87 -0.30 -8.74 -1.11
C PHE A 87 -0.53 -8.50 0.39
N LEU A 88 -1.68 -7.95 0.78
CA LEU A 88 -2.04 -7.74 2.17
C LEU A 88 -2.09 -9.07 2.93
N GLU A 89 -2.74 -10.09 2.36
CA GLU A 89 -2.85 -11.44 2.94
C GLU A 89 -1.49 -12.09 3.14
N GLN A 90 -0.63 -12.06 2.12
CA GLN A 90 0.72 -12.61 2.20
C GLN A 90 1.52 -11.96 3.33
N LYS A 91 1.46 -10.63 3.47
CA LYS A 91 2.21 -9.94 4.53
C LYS A 91 1.62 -10.19 5.92
N ALA A 92 0.31 -10.31 6.05
CA ALA A 92 -0.34 -10.68 7.30
C ALA A 92 0.05 -12.10 7.76
N ALA A 93 0.18 -13.05 6.83
CA ALA A 93 0.67 -14.40 7.14
C ALA A 93 2.10 -14.35 7.70
N VAL A 94 3.02 -13.72 6.96
CA VAL A 94 4.43 -13.56 7.39
C VAL A 94 4.56 -12.83 8.73
N TYR A 95 3.72 -11.84 8.99
CA TYR A 95 3.73 -11.12 10.27
C TYR A 95 3.34 -12.04 11.44
N ARG A 96 2.26 -12.81 11.29
CA ARG A 96 1.77 -13.74 12.32
C ARG A 96 2.77 -14.86 12.59
N GLU A 97 3.36 -15.45 11.54
CA GLU A 97 4.43 -16.45 11.68
C GLU A 97 5.61 -15.93 12.52
N ARG A 98 5.98 -14.64 12.36
CA ARG A 98 7.06 -14.02 13.14
C ARG A 98 6.68 -13.75 14.59
N LEU A 99 5.42 -13.39 14.86
CA LEU A 99 4.94 -13.22 16.22
C LEU A 99 4.98 -14.55 16.98
N ASP A 100 4.50 -15.62 16.34
CA ASP A 100 4.51 -16.96 16.93
C ASP A 100 5.95 -17.42 17.23
N ALA A 101 6.88 -17.20 16.29
CA ALA A 101 8.30 -17.54 16.48
C ALA A 101 9.02 -16.72 17.57
N THR A 102 8.51 -15.53 17.92
CA THR A 102 9.08 -14.70 19.00
C THR A 102 8.47 -15.01 20.36
N SER A 103 7.30 -15.65 20.38
CA SER A 103 6.56 -16.01 21.60
C SER A 103 6.85 -17.42 22.11
N ALA A 104 7.57 -18.23 21.31
CA ALA A 104 8.04 -19.57 21.63
C ALA A 104 9.44 -19.55 22.25
#